data_AF-A0A256I0B0-F1
#
_entry.id   AF-A0A256I0B0-F1
#
_cell.length_a   1.000
_cell.length_b   1.000
_cell.length_c   1.000
_cell.angle_alpha   90.00
_cell.angle_beta   90.00
_cell.angle_gamma   90.00
#
_symmetry.space_group_name_H-M   'P 1'
#
loop_
_entity.id
_entity.type
_entity.pdbx_description
1 polymer ?
#
loop_
_entity_poly.entity_id
_entity_poly.type
_entity_poly.pdbx_seq_one_letter_code
_entity_poly.pdbx_strand_id
1 'polypeptide(L)'
;MTDTLTSVSFDIETTGFERSEIVTTVGFSLPLGCRLFVNTADSSLAKGPVEERLETAFDTSIELSTHTTESALLESIIEFGSEILGPREYLLVAFNGETFRGGFDLPFLRSRFATHDVQWPFYDVPYADLMPIFNSRFNTTVEDSKISDLESVYEMLIGDGLTELDPFEDSSEAVTTFEEQRIEPLLKHNVSDVLRTDALATLAERYCSKSEFKLKSLTPVSHR
;
A
#
# COMPACT_ATOMS: atom_id res chain seq x y z
N MET A 1 -15.26 -23.75 -9.71
CA MET A 1 -14.23 -22.93 -9.06
C MET A 1 -14.59 -21.51 -9.41
N THR A 2 -14.86 -20.66 -8.43
CA THR A 2 -15.27 -19.27 -8.69
C THR A 2 -14.03 -18.50 -9.16
N ASP A 3 -14.06 -18.00 -10.40
CA ASP A 3 -13.08 -17.11 -11.02
C ASP A 3 -13.05 -15.74 -10.32
N THR A 4 -12.67 -15.71 -9.05
CA THR A 4 -12.60 -14.50 -8.24
C THR A 4 -11.18 -14.38 -7.72
N LEU A 5 -10.48 -13.34 -8.18
CA LEU A 5 -9.20 -12.92 -7.61
C LEU A 5 -9.47 -12.37 -6.21
N THR A 6 -8.60 -12.69 -5.26
CA THR A 6 -8.62 -12.12 -3.92
C THR A 6 -7.87 -10.80 -3.92
N SER A 7 -8.51 -9.72 -3.46
CA SER A 7 -7.82 -8.43 -3.34
C SER A 7 -6.65 -8.53 -2.34
N VAL A 8 -5.53 -7.90 -2.71
CA VAL A 8 -4.38 -7.64 -1.85
C VAL A 8 -4.12 -6.15 -1.94
N SER A 9 -4.38 -5.42 -0.86
CA SER A 9 -4.09 -3.99 -0.85
C SER A 9 -2.60 -3.75 -0.68
N PHE A 10 -2.10 -2.66 -1.25
CA PHE A 10 -0.75 -2.19 -0.98
C PHE A 10 -0.69 -0.67 -0.95
N ASP A 11 0.32 -0.16 -0.25
CA ASP A 11 0.61 1.25 -0.06
C ASP A 11 2.12 1.44 0.19
N ILE A 12 2.66 2.61 -0.18
CA ILE A 12 4.06 2.96 0.06
C ILE A 12 4.21 4.24 0.88
N GLU A 13 5.27 4.24 1.69
CA GLU A 13 5.78 5.44 2.34
C GLU A 13 7.09 5.90 1.70
N THR A 14 7.30 7.21 1.68
CA THR A 14 8.48 7.81 1.07
C THR A 14 9.04 8.95 1.93
N THR A 15 10.25 9.38 1.64
CA THR A 15 10.81 10.62 2.22
C THR A 15 10.23 11.90 1.59
N GLY A 16 9.32 11.77 0.61
CA GLY A 16 8.60 12.86 -0.03
C GLY A 16 8.23 12.54 -1.47
N PHE A 17 7.76 13.55 -2.20
CA PHE A 17 7.19 13.36 -3.54
C PHE A 17 8.16 13.61 -4.72
N GLU A 18 9.39 14.08 -4.44
CA GLU A 18 10.36 14.39 -5.50
C GLU A 18 11.08 13.14 -6.02
N ARG A 19 11.68 13.26 -7.21
CA ARG A 19 12.43 12.15 -7.84
C ARG A 19 13.59 11.66 -6.98
N SER A 20 14.23 12.53 -6.19
CA SER A 20 15.35 12.19 -5.32
C SER A 20 14.94 11.38 -4.10
N GLU A 21 13.67 11.47 -3.71
CA GLU A 21 13.14 10.81 -2.51
C GLU A 21 13.18 9.30 -2.65
N ILE A 22 13.22 8.61 -1.50
CA ILE A 22 13.36 7.17 -1.42
C ILE A 22 12.13 6.52 -0.81
N VAL A 23 11.95 5.24 -1.09
CA VAL A 23 10.96 4.40 -0.41
C VAL A 23 11.45 4.09 1.00
N THR A 24 10.59 4.35 1.97
CA THR A 24 10.83 4.08 3.40
C THR A 24 10.10 2.83 3.85
N THR A 25 8.85 2.64 3.43
CA THR A 25 8.03 1.48 3.76
C THR A 25 7.22 1.03 2.56
N VAL A 26 6.99 -0.28 2.43
CA VAL A 26 5.97 -0.85 1.54
C VAL A 26 5.17 -1.87 2.33
N GLY A 27 3.85 -1.70 2.35
CA GLY A 27 2.93 -2.59 3.03
C GLY A 27 2.02 -3.33 2.07
N PHE A 28 1.59 -4.51 2.48
CA PHE A 28 0.55 -5.28 1.82
C PHE A 28 -0.43 -5.85 2.84
N SER A 29 -1.74 -5.77 2.60
CA SER A 29 -2.73 -6.58 3.33
C SER A 29 -3.04 -7.84 2.53
N LEU A 30 -2.78 -9.01 3.13
CA LEU A 30 -3.11 -10.32 2.58
C LEU A 30 -4.21 -10.97 3.43
N PRO A 31 -4.89 -12.02 2.93
CA PRO A 31 -5.94 -12.72 3.70
C PRO A 31 -5.52 -13.27 5.07
N LEU A 32 -4.20 -13.45 5.30
CA LEU A 32 -3.65 -14.00 6.54
C LEU A 32 -2.98 -12.95 7.43
N GLY A 33 -2.92 -11.68 7.02
CA GLY A 33 -2.24 -10.61 7.75
C GLY A 33 -1.49 -9.64 6.84
N CYS A 34 -0.76 -8.71 7.44
CA CYS A 34 0.01 -7.71 6.71
C CYS A 34 1.47 -8.12 6.53
N ARG A 35 2.02 -7.88 5.33
CA ARG A 35 3.46 -8.00 5.03
C ARG A 35 4.07 -6.62 4.87
N LEU A 36 5.08 -6.30 5.67
CA LEU A 36 5.71 -4.98 5.73
C LEU A 36 7.20 -5.05 5.38
N PHE A 37 7.65 -4.20 4.47
CA PHE A 37 9.06 -4.01 4.12
C PHE A 37 9.46 -2.61 4.54
N VAL A 38 10.49 -2.48 5.39
CA VAL A 38 10.92 -1.18 5.91
C VAL A 38 12.41 -0.95 5.72
N ASN A 39 12.74 0.22 5.20
CA ASN A 39 14.10 0.74 5.16
C ASN A 39 14.40 1.37 6.52
N THR A 40 15.43 0.91 7.20
CA THR A 40 15.81 1.43 8.53
C THR A 40 16.92 2.46 8.46
N ALA A 41 17.47 2.76 7.27
CA ALA A 41 18.59 3.70 7.09
C ALA A 41 19.73 3.45 8.10
N ASP A 42 20.19 2.19 8.16
CA ASP A 42 21.18 1.67 9.12
C ASP A 42 20.81 1.74 10.62
N SER A 43 19.60 2.17 10.97
CA SER A 43 19.12 2.11 12.36
C SER A 43 18.78 0.67 12.78
N SER A 44 19.05 0.36 14.05
CA SER A 44 18.69 -0.94 14.63
C SER A 44 17.23 -0.95 15.06
N LEU A 45 16.39 -1.74 14.40
CA LEU A 45 15.01 -1.97 14.80
C LEU A 45 14.86 -3.34 15.47
N ALA A 46 14.30 -3.37 16.68
CA ALA A 46 13.97 -4.63 17.35
C ALA A 46 12.69 -5.23 16.73
N LYS A 47 12.84 -5.92 15.60
CA LYS A 47 11.76 -6.47 14.77
C LYS A 47 10.65 -7.16 15.59
N GLY A 48 10.97 -8.20 16.35
CA GLY A 48 9.96 -9.01 17.06
C GLY A 48 9.06 -8.21 18.01
N PRO A 49 9.63 -7.38 18.92
CA PRO A 49 8.81 -6.50 19.76
C PRO A 49 7.95 -5.50 18.98
N VAL A 50 8.42 -5.02 17.82
CA VAL A 50 7.63 -4.11 16.97
C VAL A 50 6.47 -4.86 16.31
N GLU A 51 6.71 -6.05 15.77
CA GLU A 51 5.65 -6.93 15.24
C GLU A 51 4.57 -7.18 16.30
N GLU A 52 4.93 -7.64 17.50
CA GLU A 52 3.98 -7.94 18.58
C GLU A 52 3.10 -6.73 18.95
N ARG A 53 3.68 -5.53 18.96
CA ARG A 53 2.92 -4.29 19.25
C ARG A 53 1.98 -3.92 18.12
N LEU A 54 2.40 -4.10 16.86
CA LEU A 54 1.54 -3.85 15.70
C LEU A 54 0.41 -4.89 15.63
N GLU A 55 0.71 -6.17 15.86
CA GLU A 55 -0.30 -7.24 15.91
C GLU A 55 -1.36 -6.96 16.97
N THR A 56 -0.92 -6.55 18.16
CA THR A 56 -1.82 -6.20 19.26
C THR A 56 -2.67 -4.98 18.91
N ALA A 57 -2.10 -3.97 18.24
CA ALA A 57 -2.80 -2.73 17.92
C ALA A 57 -3.87 -2.93 16.82
N PHE A 58 -3.56 -3.73 15.80
CA PHE A 58 -4.39 -3.89 14.61
C PHE A 58 -5.21 -5.18 14.56
N ASP A 59 -5.07 -6.06 15.57
CA ASP A 59 -5.73 -7.37 15.64
C ASP A 59 -5.55 -8.21 14.35
N THR A 60 -4.34 -8.16 13.79
CA THR A 60 -3.95 -8.87 12.57
C THR A 60 -2.52 -9.37 12.68
N SER A 61 -2.17 -10.45 11.98
CA SER A 61 -0.78 -10.92 11.94
C SER A 61 0.11 -9.95 11.17
N ILE A 62 1.34 -9.74 11.64
CA ILE A 62 2.30 -8.82 11.02
C ILE A 62 3.59 -9.57 10.72
N GLU A 63 4.02 -9.54 9.46
CA GLU A 63 5.33 -10.03 9.06
C GLU A 63 6.19 -8.86 8.55
N LEU A 64 7.18 -8.48 9.33
CA LEU A 64 8.08 -7.36 9.07
C LEU A 64 9.43 -7.83 8.51
N SER A 65 9.94 -7.16 7.48
CA SER A 65 11.33 -7.29 7.03
C SER A 65 12.02 -5.94 7.05
N THR A 66 13.18 -5.90 7.67
CA THR A 66 13.99 -4.70 7.84
C THR A 66 15.17 -4.72 6.87
N HIS A 67 15.38 -3.61 6.18
CA HIS A 67 16.41 -3.44 5.17
C HIS A 67 17.20 -2.17 5.48
N THR A 68 18.52 -2.18 5.37
CA THR A 68 19.31 -0.98 5.70
C THR A 68 19.43 0.01 4.55
N THR A 69 19.07 -0.41 3.34
CA THR A 69 19.12 0.41 2.13
C THR A 69 17.85 0.24 1.32
N GLU A 70 17.52 1.25 0.50
CA GLU A 70 16.39 1.18 -0.42
C GLU A 70 16.58 0.04 -1.45
N SER A 71 17.79 -0.17 -1.97
CA SER A 71 18.04 -1.25 -2.94
C SER A 71 17.69 -2.63 -2.37
N ALA A 72 18.12 -2.91 -1.13
CA ALA A 72 17.80 -4.17 -0.45
C ALA A 72 16.29 -4.32 -0.19
N LEU A 73 15.60 -3.22 0.14
CA LEU A 73 14.14 -3.20 0.26
C LEU A 73 13.48 -3.56 -1.07
N LEU A 74 13.88 -2.93 -2.17
CA LEU A 74 13.30 -3.16 -3.50
C LEU A 74 13.55 -4.59 -3.98
N GLU A 75 14.76 -5.14 -3.78
CA GLU A 75 15.08 -6.53 -4.10
C GLU A 75 14.18 -7.51 -3.34
N SER A 76 13.92 -7.25 -2.06
CA SER A 76 13.02 -8.08 -1.25
C SER A 76 11.56 -8.03 -1.74
N ILE A 77 11.12 -6.90 -2.29
CA ILE A 77 9.80 -6.78 -2.92
C ILE A 77 9.73 -7.57 -4.23
N ILE A 78 10.83 -7.69 -4.98
CA ILE A 78 10.89 -8.54 -6.20
C ILE A 78 10.67 -10.00 -5.84
N GLU A 79 11.40 -10.48 -4.82
CA GLU A 79 11.25 -11.86 -4.33
C GLU A 79 9.80 -12.12 -3.92
N PHE A 80 9.25 -11.25 -3.07
CA PHE A 80 7.85 -11.34 -2.63
C PHE A 80 6.85 -11.30 -3.79
N GLY A 81 7.03 -10.39 -4.74
CA GLY A 81 6.16 -10.28 -5.91
C GLY A 81 6.16 -11.56 -6.74
N SER A 82 7.33 -12.17 -6.94
CA SER A 82 7.47 -13.40 -7.72
C SER A 82 6.95 -14.65 -7.01
N GLU A 83 7.15 -14.76 -5.70
CA GLU A 83 6.82 -15.95 -4.90
C GLU A 83 5.39 -15.95 -4.39
N ILE A 84 4.85 -14.77 -4.04
CA ILE A 84 3.56 -14.63 -3.36
C ILE A 84 2.49 -14.03 -4.27
N LEU A 85 2.79 -12.95 -5.01
CA LEU A 85 1.78 -12.23 -5.80
C LEU A 85 1.61 -12.76 -7.24
N GLY A 86 2.68 -13.29 -7.84
CA GLY A 86 2.70 -13.82 -9.20
C GLY A 86 1.80 -15.05 -9.44
N PRO A 87 1.56 -15.95 -8.46
CA PRO A 87 0.50 -16.95 -8.55
C PRO A 87 -0.87 -16.26 -8.73
N ARG A 88 -1.58 -16.58 -9.82
CA ARG A 88 -2.75 -15.87 -10.39
C ARG A 88 -4.04 -15.87 -9.56
N GLU A 89 -3.93 -15.73 -8.25
CA GLU A 89 -5.05 -15.73 -7.31
C GLU A 89 -5.30 -14.34 -6.72
N TYR A 90 -4.33 -13.42 -6.84
CA TYR A 90 -4.44 -12.09 -6.25
C TYR A 90 -4.73 -10.98 -7.25
N LEU A 91 -5.54 -10.02 -6.82
CA LEU A 91 -5.75 -8.72 -7.44
C LEU A 91 -5.06 -7.67 -6.59
N LEU A 92 -3.96 -7.09 -7.08
CA LEU A 92 -3.31 -5.99 -6.38
C LEU A 92 -4.21 -4.75 -6.45
N VAL A 93 -4.51 -4.15 -5.30
CA VAL A 93 -5.29 -2.93 -5.22
C VAL A 93 -4.56 -1.85 -4.45
N ALA A 94 -4.75 -0.60 -4.85
CA ALA A 94 -4.26 0.56 -4.10
C ALA A 94 -5.31 1.67 -4.16
N PHE A 95 -5.17 2.65 -3.27
CA PHE A 95 -5.94 3.87 -3.32
C PHE A 95 -5.06 4.99 -3.85
N ASN A 96 -5.31 5.48 -5.07
CA ASN A 96 -4.45 6.46 -5.75
C ASN A 96 -3.03 5.95 -6.10
N GLY A 97 -2.82 4.64 -6.21
CA GLY A 97 -1.54 4.07 -6.63
C GLY A 97 -1.19 4.20 -8.12
N GLU A 98 -2.18 4.13 -9.00
CA GLU A 98 -2.06 4.49 -10.42
C GLU A 98 -3.44 4.67 -11.05
N THR A 99 -3.80 5.94 -11.23
CA THR A 99 -5.04 6.33 -11.90
C THR A 99 -4.80 6.70 -13.36
N PHE A 100 -5.88 7.04 -14.07
CA PHE A 100 -5.76 7.57 -15.43
C PHE A 100 -5.10 8.95 -15.38
N ARG A 101 -3.86 9.04 -15.89
CA ARG A 101 -3.00 10.25 -15.91
C ARG A 101 -2.59 10.75 -14.52
N GLY A 102 -2.38 9.85 -13.56
CA GLY A 102 -1.94 10.23 -12.22
C GLY A 102 -1.69 9.02 -11.33
N GLY A 103 -1.94 9.19 -10.03
CA GLY A 103 -1.53 8.26 -8.99
C GLY A 103 -0.09 8.48 -8.54
N PHE A 104 0.27 7.83 -7.45
CA PHE A 104 1.54 8.04 -6.76
C PHE A 104 2.39 6.78 -6.68
N ASP A 105 1.88 5.71 -6.05
CA ASP A 105 2.67 4.54 -5.66
C ASP A 105 3.42 3.89 -6.82
N LEU A 106 2.70 3.46 -7.87
CA LEU A 106 3.33 2.75 -8.98
C LEU A 106 4.22 3.67 -9.84
N PRO A 107 3.86 4.92 -10.16
CA PRO A 107 4.79 5.86 -10.79
C PRO A 107 6.07 6.11 -9.98
N PHE A 108 5.96 6.26 -8.66
CA PHE A 108 7.09 6.46 -7.77
C PHE A 108 7.98 5.22 -7.76
N LEU A 109 7.40 4.04 -7.47
CA LEU A 109 8.13 2.78 -7.50
C LEU A 109 8.83 2.55 -8.84
N ARG A 110 8.16 2.73 -9.98
CA ARG A 110 8.82 2.58 -11.30
C ARG A 110 10.06 3.46 -11.43
N SER A 111 10.01 4.69 -10.92
CA SER A 111 11.15 5.60 -10.93
C SER A 111 12.29 5.11 -10.03
N ARG A 112 11.98 4.53 -8.88
CA ARG A 112 12.97 3.97 -7.94
C ARG A 112 13.58 2.67 -8.48
N PHE A 113 12.78 1.72 -8.94
CA PHE A 113 13.24 0.49 -9.61
C PHE A 113 14.15 0.81 -10.80
N ALA A 114 13.79 1.80 -11.63
CA ALA A 114 14.64 2.25 -12.74
C ALA A 114 15.93 2.95 -12.29
N THR A 115 15.91 3.65 -11.15
CA THR A 115 17.10 4.31 -10.59
C THR A 115 18.11 3.30 -10.06
N HIS A 116 17.62 2.19 -9.50
CA HIS A 116 18.43 1.09 -8.97
C HIS A 116 18.78 0.01 -10.00
N ASP A 117 18.27 0.11 -11.23
CA ASP A 117 18.48 -0.87 -12.31
C ASP A 117 18.10 -2.31 -11.90
N VAL A 118 16.96 -2.43 -11.21
CA VAL A 118 16.41 -3.71 -10.73
C VAL A 118 15.08 -4.04 -11.40
N GLN A 119 14.72 -5.32 -11.42
CA GLN A 119 13.53 -5.81 -12.11
C GLN A 119 12.23 -5.33 -11.44
N TRP A 120 11.20 -5.10 -12.26
CA TRP A 120 9.85 -4.78 -11.76
C TRP A 120 9.25 -5.94 -10.95
N PRO A 121 8.61 -5.75 -9.78
CA PRO A 121 8.19 -6.87 -8.93
C PRO A 121 6.84 -7.49 -9.33
N PHE A 122 5.98 -6.77 -10.05
CA PHE A 122 4.59 -7.18 -10.28
C PHE A 122 4.36 -7.80 -11.67
N TYR A 123 5.03 -8.92 -11.93
CA TYR A 123 4.84 -9.73 -13.15
C TYR A 123 3.61 -10.62 -13.06
N ASP A 124 2.81 -10.67 -14.12
CA ASP A 124 1.54 -11.42 -14.19
C ASP A 124 0.53 -11.05 -13.07
N VAL A 125 0.74 -9.92 -12.39
CA VAL A 125 -0.16 -9.42 -11.34
C VAL A 125 -1.22 -8.49 -11.96
N PRO A 126 -2.52 -8.82 -11.85
CA PRO A 126 -3.59 -7.90 -12.20
C PRO A 126 -3.71 -6.80 -11.14
N TYR A 127 -4.06 -5.59 -11.58
CA TYR A 127 -4.14 -4.41 -10.73
C TYR A 127 -5.43 -3.61 -10.95
N ALA A 128 -5.96 -3.03 -9.88
CA ALA A 128 -7.04 -2.05 -9.90
C ALA A 128 -6.78 -0.91 -8.90
N ASP A 129 -7.11 0.32 -9.28
CA ASP A 129 -7.09 1.46 -8.37
C ASP A 129 -8.51 1.72 -7.82
N LEU A 130 -8.63 1.85 -6.51
CA LEU A 130 -9.91 2.04 -5.83
C LEU A 130 -10.40 3.49 -5.87
N MET A 131 -9.49 4.48 -5.93
CA MET A 131 -9.87 5.89 -5.86
C MET A 131 -10.88 6.29 -6.96
N PRO A 132 -10.73 5.87 -8.24
CA PRO A 132 -11.74 6.13 -9.27
C PRO A 132 -13.11 5.52 -8.99
N ILE A 133 -13.17 4.36 -8.31
CA ILE A 133 -14.41 3.69 -7.94
C ILE A 133 -15.14 4.52 -6.90
N PHE A 134 -14.46 4.87 -5.80
CA PHE A 134 -15.04 5.67 -4.72
C PHE A 134 -15.43 7.07 -5.19
N ASN A 135 -14.64 7.65 -6.08
CA ASN A 135 -15.01 8.90 -6.73
C ASN A 135 -16.26 8.77 -7.62
N SER A 136 -16.53 7.64 -8.25
CA SER A 136 -17.57 7.59 -9.29
C SER A 136 -18.84 6.84 -8.88
N ARG A 137 -18.73 5.97 -7.87
CA ARG A 137 -19.75 4.96 -7.53
C ARG A 137 -20.28 5.08 -6.11
N PHE A 138 -19.59 5.80 -5.25
CA PHE A 138 -20.03 6.11 -3.90
C PHE A 138 -20.29 7.62 -3.78
N ASN A 139 -21.35 8.01 -3.08
CA ASN A 139 -21.64 9.42 -2.86
C ASN A 139 -20.88 9.91 -1.64
N THR A 140 -19.70 10.49 -1.87
CA THR A 140 -18.81 11.04 -0.84
C THR A 140 -18.88 12.57 -0.74
N THR A 141 -20.04 13.16 -1.04
CA THR A 141 -20.23 14.62 -1.02
C THR A 141 -20.64 15.10 0.38
N VAL A 142 -19.89 16.04 0.95
CA VAL A 142 -20.14 16.73 2.23
C VAL A 142 -20.02 18.23 2.00
N GLU A 143 -21.01 19.01 2.44
CA GLU A 143 -21.02 20.48 2.31
C GLU A 143 -20.66 20.96 0.89
N ASP A 144 -21.29 20.36 -0.12
CA ASP A 144 -21.08 20.61 -1.56
C ASP A 144 -19.66 20.33 -2.09
N SER A 145 -18.79 19.74 -1.26
CA SER A 145 -17.45 19.30 -1.63
C SER A 145 -17.36 17.78 -1.60
N LYS A 146 -16.51 17.22 -2.45
CA LYS A 146 -16.34 15.78 -2.52
C LYS A 146 -15.05 15.39 -1.84
N ILE A 147 -15.12 14.51 -0.86
CA ILE A 147 -13.93 13.92 -0.27
C ILE A 147 -13.41 12.81 -1.17
N SER A 148 -12.09 12.68 -1.25
CA SER A 148 -11.43 11.76 -2.18
C SER A 148 -10.11 11.19 -1.69
N ASP A 149 -9.62 11.60 -0.51
CA ASP A 149 -8.49 10.98 0.18
C ASP A 149 -8.91 9.68 0.89
N LEU A 150 -7.95 8.79 1.10
CA LEU A 150 -8.18 7.45 1.63
C LEU A 150 -8.83 7.49 3.01
N GLU A 151 -8.24 8.23 3.94
CA GLU A 151 -8.68 8.34 5.33
C GLU A 151 -10.11 8.84 5.42
N SER A 152 -10.42 9.99 4.81
CA SER A 152 -11.78 10.56 4.89
C SER A 152 -12.81 9.65 4.24
N VAL A 153 -12.47 9.01 3.10
CA VAL A 153 -13.40 8.10 2.40
C VAL A 153 -13.66 6.86 3.25
N TYR A 154 -12.62 6.30 3.87
CA TYR A 154 -12.75 5.19 4.81
C TYR A 154 -13.61 5.55 6.01
N GLU A 155 -13.33 6.67 6.68
CA GLU A 155 -14.04 7.12 7.87
C GLU A 155 -15.52 7.34 7.57
N MET A 156 -15.82 7.96 6.42
CA MET A 156 -17.20 8.22 6.01
C MET A 156 -18.01 6.94 5.74
N LEU A 157 -17.40 5.94 5.09
CA LEU A 157 -18.13 4.79 4.56
C LEU A 157 -18.08 3.57 5.47
N ILE A 158 -17.06 3.47 6.33
CA ILE A 158 -16.79 2.31 7.18
C ILE A 158 -16.64 2.75 8.64
N GLY A 159 -15.65 3.61 8.96
CA GLY A 159 -15.47 4.18 10.30
C GLY A 159 -15.23 3.13 11.41
N ASP A 160 -14.39 2.12 11.14
CA ASP A 160 -14.11 1.00 12.06
C ASP A 160 -12.77 1.16 12.80
N GLY A 161 -12.51 2.34 13.37
CA GLY A 161 -11.44 2.51 14.37
C GLY A 161 -9.98 2.60 13.86
N LEU A 162 -9.72 2.36 12.56
CA LEU A 162 -8.37 2.44 11.99
C LEU A 162 -7.82 3.88 11.96
N THR A 163 -8.69 4.88 11.96
CA THR A 163 -8.31 6.30 11.99
C THR A 163 -7.56 6.63 13.28
N GLU A 164 -8.03 6.10 14.41
CA GLU A 164 -7.49 6.35 15.74
C GLU A 164 -6.17 5.61 16.03
N LEU A 165 -5.82 4.61 15.20
CA LEU A 165 -4.57 3.86 15.31
C LEU A 165 -3.41 4.51 14.55
N ASP A 166 -3.73 5.38 13.59
CA ASP A 166 -2.77 6.12 12.81
C ASP A 166 -2.21 7.30 13.63
N PRO A 167 -0.89 7.37 13.81
CA PRO A 167 -0.28 8.41 14.64
C PRO A 167 -0.20 9.78 13.96
N PHE A 168 -0.52 9.91 12.67
CA PHE A 168 -0.34 11.15 11.92
C PHE A 168 -1.68 11.84 11.63
N GLU A 169 -1.68 13.17 11.73
CA GLU A 169 -2.77 14.01 11.22
C GLU A 169 -2.57 14.34 9.73
N ASP A 170 -1.30 14.32 9.27
CA ASP A 170 -0.94 14.54 7.87
C ASP A 170 0.26 13.65 7.45
N SER A 171 0.20 13.11 6.23
CA SER A 171 1.27 12.28 5.62
C SER A 171 2.68 12.89 5.65
N SER A 172 2.83 14.22 5.72
CA SER A 172 4.12 14.90 5.85
C SER A 172 4.82 14.61 7.18
N GLU A 173 4.09 14.19 8.21
CA GLU A 173 4.65 13.74 9.48
C GLU A 173 5.40 12.39 9.35
N ALA A 174 5.05 11.57 8.36
CA ALA A 174 5.75 10.33 8.04
C ALA A 174 7.20 10.59 7.63
N VAL A 175 7.43 11.66 6.86
CA VAL A 175 8.77 12.11 6.44
C VAL A 175 9.61 12.49 7.64
N THR A 176 9.10 13.39 8.49
CA THR A 176 9.78 13.85 9.72
C THR A 176 10.13 12.67 10.62
N THR A 177 9.19 11.74 10.75
CA THR A 177 9.33 10.56 11.60
C THR A 177 10.42 9.60 11.10
N PHE A 178 10.55 9.44 9.78
CA PHE A 178 11.66 8.69 9.19
C PHE A 178 13.01 9.37 9.43
N GLU A 179 13.10 10.69 9.23
CA GLU A 179 14.33 11.48 9.46
C GLU A 179 14.79 11.39 10.93
N GLU A 180 13.85 11.34 11.87
CA GLU A 180 14.11 11.14 13.30
C GLU A 180 14.35 9.67 13.70
N GLN A 181 14.40 8.74 12.74
CA GLN A 181 14.57 7.30 12.95
C GLN A 181 13.49 6.67 13.85
N ARG A 182 12.31 7.29 13.93
CA ARG A 182 11.15 6.76 14.65
C ARG A 182 10.36 5.84 13.72
N ILE A 183 10.84 4.62 13.51
CA ILE A 183 10.27 3.70 12.50
C ILE A 183 8.87 3.16 12.86
N GLU A 184 8.57 2.93 14.14
CA GLU A 184 7.30 2.30 14.53
C GLU A 184 6.04 3.12 14.18
N PRO A 185 5.99 4.45 14.39
CA PRO A 185 4.85 5.24 13.91
C PRO A 185 4.67 5.22 12.39
N LEU A 186 5.77 5.16 11.62
CA LEU A 186 5.71 5.00 10.16
C LEU A 186 5.04 3.67 9.77
N LEU A 187 5.41 2.58 10.46
CA LEU A 187 4.77 1.28 10.25
C LEU A 187 3.29 1.29 10.64
N LYS A 188 2.90 2.02 11.69
CA LYS A 188 1.48 2.14 12.07
C LYS A 188 0.67 2.86 11.00
N HIS A 189 1.17 3.98 10.49
CA HIS A 189 0.52 4.71 9.40
C HIS A 189 0.31 3.81 8.17
N ASN A 190 1.39 3.16 7.70
CA ASN A 190 1.30 2.28 6.54
C ASN A 190 0.38 1.08 6.77
N VAL A 191 0.37 0.47 7.97
CA VAL A 191 -0.58 -0.61 8.30
C VAL A 191 -2.03 -0.10 8.28
N SER A 192 -2.28 1.09 8.84
CA SER A 192 -3.60 1.73 8.75
C SER A 192 -4.03 1.89 7.30
N ASP A 193 -3.17 2.40 6.42
CA ASP A 193 -3.53 2.67 5.03
C ASP A 193 -3.75 1.42 4.18
N VAL A 194 -2.94 0.37 4.34
CA VAL A 194 -3.22 -0.91 3.65
C VAL A 194 -4.52 -1.54 4.15
N LEU A 195 -4.82 -1.47 5.45
CA LEU A 195 -6.06 -2.02 6.00
C LEU A 195 -7.30 -1.19 5.61
N ARG A 196 -7.20 0.14 5.58
CA ARG A 196 -8.26 1.01 5.04
C ARG A 196 -8.52 0.69 3.57
N THR A 197 -7.46 0.53 2.78
CA THR A 197 -7.54 0.17 1.37
C THR A 197 -8.20 -1.21 1.18
N ASP A 198 -7.87 -2.20 2.02
CA ASP A 198 -8.48 -3.53 1.99
C ASP A 198 -9.97 -3.50 2.35
N ALA A 199 -10.33 -2.76 3.40
CA ALA A 199 -11.72 -2.57 3.80
C ALA A 199 -12.55 -1.90 2.69
N LEU A 200 -11.98 -0.89 2.03
CA LEU A 200 -12.58 -0.26 0.86
C LEU A 200 -12.65 -1.20 -0.35
N ALA A 201 -11.65 -2.06 -0.57
CA ALA A 201 -11.70 -3.07 -1.63
C ALA A 201 -12.88 -4.02 -1.40
N THR A 202 -13.01 -4.54 -0.18
CA THR A 202 -14.12 -5.41 0.24
C THR A 202 -15.48 -4.73 0.03
N LEU A 203 -15.60 -3.45 0.38
CA LEU A 203 -16.82 -2.68 0.15
C LEU A 203 -17.14 -2.52 -1.34
N ALA A 204 -16.13 -2.19 -2.15
CA ALA A 204 -16.28 -2.05 -3.59
C ALA A 204 -16.67 -3.38 -4.25
N GLU A 205 -16.07 -4.49 -3.88
CA GLU A 205 -16.39 -5.83 -4.40
C GLU A 205 -17.84 -6.24 -4.12
N ARG A 206 -18.38 -5.81 -2.97
CA ARG A 206 -19.76 -6.11 -2.58
C ARG A 206 -20.80 -5.33 -3.39
N TYR A 207 -20.51 -4.09 -3.77
CA TYR A 207 -21.51 -3.17 -4.33
C TYR A 207 -21.26 -2.75 -5.78
N CYS A 208 -20.04 -2.90 -6.30
CA CYS A 208 -19.69 -2.53 -7.67
C CYS A 208 -19.61 -3.77 -8.57
N SER A 209 -19.90 -3.55 -9.86
CA SER A 209 -19.73 -4.60 -10.86
C SER A 209 -18.24 -4.82 -11.19
N LYS A 210 -17.86 -6.03 -11.62
CA LYS A 210 -16.49 -6.35 -12.04
C LYS A 210 -15.91 -5.36 -13.07
N SER A 211 -16.74 -4.80 -13.94
CA SER A 211 -16.29 -3.82 -14.95
C SER A 211 -15.84 -2.48 -14.37
N GLU A 212 -16.25 -2.12 -13.14
CA GLU A 212 -15.83 -0.87 -12.50
C GLU A 212 -14.36 -0.89 -12.07
N PHE A 213 -13.81 -2.07 -11.77
CA PHE A 213 -12.42 -2.24 -11.35
C PHE A 213 -11.39 -1.96 -12.45
N LYS A 214 -11.81 -1.97 -13.73
CA LYS A 214 -10.95 -1.63 -14.88
C LYS A 214 -9.56 -2.27 -14.81
N LEU A 215 -9.53 -3.59 -14.58
CA LEU A 215 -8.32 -4.36 -14.36
C LEU A 215 -7.25 -4.06 -15.41
N LYS A 216 -6.02 -3.81 -14.94
CA LYS A 216 -4.82 -3.65 -15.74
C LYS A 216 -3.84 -4.79 -15.45
N SER A 217 -2.97 -5.09 -16.40
CA SER A 217 -1.77 -5.90 -16.10
C SER A 217 -0.63 -4.97 -15.71
N LEU A 218 0.07 -5.29 -14.63
CA LEU A 218 1.33 -4.61 -14.27
C LEU A 218 2.55 -5.20 -14.97
N THR A 219 2.36 -6.19 -15.85
CA THR A 219 3.46 -6.84 -16.57
C THR A 219 4.09 -5.87 -17.56
N PRO A 220 5.41 -5.59 -17.47
CA PRO A 220 6.09 -4.73 -18.42
C PRO A 220 6.20 -5.41 -19.79
N VAL A 221 6.33 -4.61 -20.85
CA VAL A 221 6.44 -5.11 -22.23
C VAL A 221 7.78 -5.81 -22.53
N SER A 222 8.78 -5.67 -21.65
CA SER A 222 10.11 -6.26 -21.80
C SER A 222 10.72 -6.54 -20.42
N HIS A 223 11.43 -7.67 -20.31
CA HIS A 223 12.07 -8.18 -19.09
C HIS A 223 13.58 -7.86 -19.01
N ARG A 224 14.01 -6.75 -19.62
CA ARG A 224 15.45 -6.45 -19.70
C ARG A 224 15.98 -6.00 -18.36
#